data_AF-A0A392VVG6-F1
#
_entry.id   AF-A0A392VVG6-F1
#
_cell.length_a   1.000
_cell.length_b   1.000
_cell.length_c   1.000
_cell.angle_alpha   90.00
_cell.angle_beta   90.00
_cell.angle_gamma   90.00
#
_symmetry.space_group_name_H-M   'P 1'
#
loop_
_entity.id
_entity.type
_entity.pdbx_description
1 polymer ?
#
loop_
_entity_poly.entity_id
_entity_poly.type
_entity_poly.pdbx_seq_one_letter_code
_entity_poly.pdbx_strand_id
1 'polypeptide(L)' 'MLVGVNIPDSWLYEAAAALSCKVGKVPFLYLGLPIGGDPRRLSFWEPVLTRIKNRLSGWKS' A
#
# COMPACT_ATOMS: atom_id res chain seq x y z
N MET A 1 16.68 -0.15 10.33
CA MET A 1 15.38 -0.85 10.22
C MET A 1 15.06 -0.94 8.74
N LEU A 2 14.69 -2.11 8.23
CA LEU A 2 14.39 -2.34 6.80
C LEU A 2 12.89 -2.54 6.62
N VAL A 3 12.31 -1.92 5.59
CA VAL A 3 10.88 -2.02 5.28
C VAL A 3 10.74 -2.44 3.83
N GLY A 4 9.99 -3.51 3.58
CA GLY A 4 9.67 -3.98 2.24
C GLY A 4 8.39 -3.34 1.71
N VAL A 5 8.38 -3.00 0.42
CA VAL A 5 7.20 -2.51 -0.29
C VAL A 5 7.05 -3.34 -1.55
N ASN A 6 5.92 -4.05 -1.69
CA ASN A 6 5.61 -4.89 -2.86
C ASN A 6 6.68 -5.98 -3.13
N ILE A 7 7.21 -6.58 -2.07
CA ILE A 7 8.17 -7.70 -2.13
C ILE A 7 7.71 -8.83 -1.20
N PRO A 8 8.08 -10.09 -1.45
CA PRO A 8 7.77 -11.19 -0.54
C PRO A 8 8.42 -10.98 0.82
N ASP A 9 7.69 -11.34 1.88
CA ASP A 9 8.20 -11.25 3.25
C ASP A 9 9.49 -12.06 3.43
N SER A 10 9.60 -13.23 2.80
CA SER A 10 10.80 -14.08 2.87
C SER A 10 12.07 -13.33 2.44
N TRP A 11 12.00 -12.60 1.33
CA TRP A 11 13.13 -11.82 0.83
C TRP A 11 13.46 -10.65 1.77
N LEU A 12 12.44 -9.98 2.31
CA LEU A 12 12.63 -8.89 3.28
C LEU A 12 13.35 -9.38 4.56
N TYR A 13 12.99 -10.56 5.05
CA TYR A 13 13.63 -11.18 6.22
C TYR A 13 15.09 -11.56 5.93
N GLU A 14 15.37 -12.15 4.77
CA GLU A 14 16.74 -12.48 4.34
C GLU A 14 17.62 -11.23 4.23
N ALA A 15 17.11 -10.17 3.57
CA ALA A 15 17.82 -8.90 3.43
C ALA A 15 18.06 -8.22 4.79
N ALA A 16 17.07 -8.26 5.69
CA ALA A 16 17.21 -7.68 7.02
C ALA A 16 18.27 -8.41 7.87
N ALA A 17 18.33 -9.74 7.76
CA ALA A 17 19.33 -10.56 8.43
C ALA A 17 20.74 -10.28 7.90
N ALA A 18 20.92 -10.22 6.58
CA ALA A 18 22.20 -9.90 5.95
C ALA A 18 22.73 -8.51 6.36
N LEU A 19 21.83 -7.55 6.54
CA LEU A 19 22.16 -6.19 6.96
C LEU A 19 22.19 -5.99 8.49
N SER A 20 22.01 -7.06 9.28
CA SER A 20 21.95 -7.02 10.74
C SER A 20 20.97 -5.97 11.29
N CYS A 21 19.79 -5.87 10.66
CA CYS A 21 18.80 -4.84 11.00
C CYS A 21 17.41 -5.46 11.27
N LYS A 22 16.57 -4.74 12.03
CA LYS A 22 15.19 -5.16 12.30
C LYS A 22 14.28 -4.88 11.10
N VAL A 23 13.34 -5.79 10.83
CA VAL A 23 12.22 -5.54 9.91
C VAL A 23 11.24 -4.56 10.54
N GLY A 24 10.91 -3.50 9.82
CA GLY A 24 9.90 -2.51 10.18
C GLY A 24 8.63 -2.68 9.36
N LYS A 25 7.55 -2.05 9.83
CA LYS A 25 6.29 -1.91 9.10
C LYS A 25 5.94 -0.43 8.98
N VAL A 26 5.53 0.00 7.78
CA VAL A 26 4.99 1.34 7.52
C VAL A 26 3.47 1.30 7.49
N PRO A 27 2.78 2.45 7.63
CA PRO A 27 1.33 2.50 7.60
C PRO A 27 0.77 1.79 6.38
N PHE A 28 -0.26 0.97 6.59
CA PHE A 28 -0.87 0.19 5.52
C PHE A 28 -1.64 1.05 4.51
N LEU A 29 -1.83 2.36 4.75
CA LEU A 29 -2.50 3.31 3.85
C LEU A 29 -1.72 4.63 3.73
N TYR A 30 -1.42 5.03 2.50
CA TYR A 30 -0.93 6.36 2.14
C TYR A 30 -1.90 7.02 1.17
N LEU A 31 -2.35 8.24 1.48
CA LEU A 31 -3.37 8.95 0.71
C LEU A 31 -4.67 8.15 0.49
N GLY A 32 -4.94 7.15 1.35
CA GLY A 32 -6.09 6.24 1.25
C GLY A 32 -5.93 5.09 0.26
N LEU A 33 -4.71 4.80 -0.17
CA LEU A 33 -4.34 3.61 -0.94
C LEU A 33 -3.35 2.75 -0.16
N PRO A 34 -3.39 1.42 -0.30
CA PRO A 34 -2.45 0.57 0.40
C PRO A 34 -1.03 0.75 -0.14
N ILE A 35 -0.08 1.09 0.74
CA ILE A 35 1.34 1.17 0.36
C ILE A 35 1.80 -0.24 -0.05
N GLY A 36 2.38 -0.37 -1.23
CA GLY A 36 2.86 -1.66 -1.75
C GLY A 36 1.77 -2.57 -2.28
N GLY A 37 0.54 -2.09 -2.47
CA GLY A 37 -0.46 -2.81 -3.27
C GLY A 37 -0.12 -2.78 -4.77
N ASP A 38 -0.68 -3.71 -5.53
CA ASP A 38 -0.42 -3.84 -6.97
C ASP A 38 -1.36 -2.95 -7.80
N PRO A 39 -0.87 -1.86 -8.42
CA PRO A 39 -1.72 -0.95 -9.19
C PRO A 39 -2.28 -1.57 -10.48
N ARG A 40 -1.79 -2.77 -10.89
CA ARG A 40 -2.33 -3.52 -12.04
C ARG A 40 -3.61 -4.26 -11.70
N ARG A 41 -3.92 -4.45 -10.41
CA ARG A 41 -5.16 -5.11 -9.96
C ARG A 41 -6.28 -4.09 -9.86
N LEU A 42 -7.43 -4.37 -10.47
CA LEU A 42 -8.60 -3.49 -10.39
C LEU A 42 -8.99 -3.20 -8.93
N SER A 43 -9.00 -4.22 -8.07
CA SER A 43 -9.34 -4.09 -6.65
C SER A 43 -8.46 -3.14 -5.85
N PHE A 44 -7.26 -2.79 -6.34
CA PHE A 44 -6.41 -1.78 -5.72
C PHE A 44 -7.04 -0.38 -5.80
N TRP A 45 -7.80 -0.10 -6.87
CA TRP A 45 -8.35 1.23 -7.16
C TRP A 45 -9.74 1.48 -6.53
N GLU A 46 -10.38 0.46 -5.98
CA GLU A 46 -11.73 0.54 -5.41
C GLU A 46 -11.92 1.63 -4.35
N PRO A 47 -10.99 1.83 -3.41
CA PRO A 47 -11.06 2.93 -2.45
C PRO A 47 -11.05 4.32 -3.13
N VAL A 48 -10.29 4.47 -4.21
CA VAL A 48 -10.18 5.71 -4.98
C VAL A 48 -11.48 5.95 -5.76
N LEU A 49 -11.98 4.93 -6.45
CA LEU A 49 -13.25 5.00 -7.18
C LEU A 49 -14.40 5.39 -6.24
N THR A 50 -14.45 4.80 -5.05
CA THR A 50 -15.46 5.11 -4.03
C THR A 50 -15.37 6.57 -3.59
N ARG A 51 -14.16 7.09 -3.30
CA ARG A 51 -13.98 8.50 -2.94
C ARG A 51 -14.39 9.45 -4.05
N ILE A 52 -14.07 9.14 -5.31
CA ILE A 52 -14.45 9.97 -6.46
C ILE A 52 -15.98 9.99 -6.60
N LYS A 53 -16.64 8.83 -6.55
CA LYS A 53 -18.11 8.73 -6.61
C LYS A 53 -18.78 9.56 -5.52
N ASN A 54 -18.29 9.49 -4.28
CA ASN A 54 -18.83 10.25 -3.15
C ASN A 54 -18.63 11.77 -3.27
N ARG A 55 -17.54 12.23 -3.91
CA ARG A 55 -17.35 13.66 -4.18
C ARG A 55 -18.27 14.15 -5.29
N LEU A 56 -18.42 13.35 -6.34
CA LEU A 56 -19.27 13.69 -7.49
C LEU A 56 -20.77 13.62 -7.16
N SER A 57 -21.20 12.82 -6.18
CA SER A 57 -22.62 12.76 -5.79
C SER A 57 -23.16 14.10 -5.30
N GLY A 58 -22.31 14.95 -4.70
CA GLY A 58 -22.68 16.30 -4.29
C GLY A 58 -22.78 17.31 -5.43
N TRP A 59 -22.31 16.97 -6.64
CA TRP A 59 -22.31 17.87 -7.81
C TRP A 59 -23.56 17.71 -8.67
N LYS A 60 -24.44 16.75 -8.35
CA LYS A 60 -25.67 16.47 -9.10
C LYS A 60 -26.84 17.41 -8.73
N SER A 61 -26.51 18.63 -8.27
CA SER A 61 -27.50 19.66 -7.96
C SER A 61 -27.83 20.52 -9.18
#